data_AF-A0ABD2QMP8-F1
#
_entry.id   AF-A0ABD2QMP8-F1
#
_cell.length_a   1.000
_cell.length_b   1.000
_cell.length_c   1.000
_cell.angle_alpha   90.00
_cell.angle_beta   90.00
_cell.angle_gamma   90.00
#
_symmetry.space_group_name_H-M   'P 1'
#
loop_
_entity.id
_entity.type
_entity.pdbx_description
1 polymer ?
#
loop_
_entity_poly.entity_id
_entity_poly.type
_entity_poly.pdbx_seq_one_letter_code
_entity_poly.pdbx_strand_id
1 'polypeptide(L)'
;MVRIDVLADALKSIVNAEKRRYRQVMIRPSSKVIIRFLRVMQQKGYIGEFEIIDDHRAGKIVVQLNGRLNKCGVISPRFNVKIGDMEKWTQNLLPSRQFGYVDLIIDTI
;
A
#
# COMPACT_ATOMS: atom_id res chain seq x y z
N MET A 1 -9.35 -15.36 -14.66
CA MET A 1 -8.18 -14.47 -14.71
C MET A 1 -7.36 -14.71 -13.45
N VAL A 2 -6.06 -14.99 -13.56
CA VAL A 2 -5.19 -15.36 -12.42
C VAL A 2 -4.71 -14.09 -11.72
N ARG A 3 -4.80 -14.03 -10.39
CA ARG A 3 -4.25 -12.92 -9.58
C ARG A 3 -2.77 -13.20 -9.30
N ILE A 4 -1.89 -12.32 -9.78
CA ILE A 4 -0.43 -12.48 -9.67
C ILE A 4 0.10 -11.77 -8.41
N ASP A 5 -0.37 -10.55 -8.13
CA ASP A 5 0.05 -9.79 -6.95
C ASP A 5 -1.14 -9.11 -6.26
N VAL A 6 -1.54 -9.68 -5.13
CA VAL A 6 -2.67 -9.19 -4.32
C VAL A 6 -2.40 -7.81 -3.71
N LEU A 7 -1.13 -7.44 -3.47
CA LEU A 7 -0.78 -6.13 -2.95
C LEU A 7 -0.94 -5.07 -4.04
N ALA A 8 -0.50 -5.36 -5.27
CA ALA A 8 -0.66 -4.44 -6.40
C ALA A 8 -2.13 -4.14 -6.68
N ASP A 9 -2.98 -5.17 -6.66
CA ASP A 9 -4.43 -5.02 -6.85
C ASP A 9 -5.08 -4.20 -5.73
N ALA A 10 -4.67 -4.42 -4.48
CA ALA A 10 -5.15 -3.67 -3.32
C ALA A 10 -4.78 -2.18 -3.40
N LEU A 11 -3.51 -1.86 -3.66
CA LEU A 11 -3.05 -0.47 -3.75
C LEU A 11 -3.68 0.28 -4.92
N LYS A 12 -3.85 -0.40 -6.07
CA LYS A 12 -4.54 0.18 -7.21
C LYS A 12 -6.00 0.50 -6.89
N SER A 13 -6.68 -0.38 -6.14
CA SER A 13 -8.06 -0.16 -5.71
C SER A 13 -8.18 1.05 -4.77
N ILE A 14 -7.25 1.20 -3.82
CA ILE A 14 -7.18 2.37 -2.92
C ILE A 14 -6.98 3.66 -3.71
N VAL A 15 -5.98 3.72 -4.60
CA VAL A 15 -5.69 4.93 -5.38
C VAL A 15 -6.86 5.32 -6.30
N ASN A 16 -7.51 4.33 -6.91
CA ASN A 16 -8.67 4.59 -7.74
C ASN A 16 -9.86 5.10 -6.91
N ALA A 17 -10.05 4.59 -5.70
CA ALA A 17 -11.09 5.05 -4.80
C ALA A 17 -10.85 6.48 -4.30
N GLU A 18 -9.59 6.80 -3.95
CA GLU A 18 -9.16 8.16 -3.57
C GLU A 18 -9.35 9.16 -4.72
N LYS A 19 -8.93 8.80 -5.94
CA LYS A 19 -9.15 9.63 -7.13
C LYS A 19 -10.63 9.90 -7.41
N ARG A 20 -11.50 8.95 -7.07
CA ARG A 20 -12.96 9.08 -7.18
C ARG A 20 -13.60 9.77 -5.96
N ARG A 21 -12.81 10.17 -4.95
CA ARG A 21 -13.24 10.77 -3.68
C ARG A 21 -14.24 9.91 -2.89
N TYR A 22 -14.08 8.58 -2.95
CA TYR A 22 -14.81 7.70 -2.04
C TYR A 22 -14.30 7.87 -0.60
N ARG A 23 -15.21 7.73 0.37
CA ARG A 23 -14.87 7.79 1.80
C ARG A 23 -14.27 6.49 2.34
N GLN A 24 -14.54 5.38 1.66
CA GLN A 24 -14.07 4.06 2.07
C GLN A 24 -13.82 3.17 0.85
N VAL A 25 -12.89 2.23 1.00
CA VAL A 25 -12.59 1.21 -0.01
C VAL A 25 -12.57 -0.16 0.63
N MET A 26 -13.06 -1.15 -0.10
CA MET A 26 -13.08 -2.54 0.33
C MET A 26 -12.10 -3.36 -0.52
N ILE A 27 -11.17 -4.04 0.15
CA ILE A 27 -10.08 -4.80 -0.45
C ILE A 27 -10.31 -6.30 -0.23
N ARG A 28 -10.13 -7.09 -1.29
CA ARG A 28 -10.20 -8.56 -1.25
C ARG A 28 -9.15 -9.15 -2.21
N PRO A 29 -8.31 -10.11 -1.80
CA PRO A 29 -8.30 -10.81 -0.51
C PRO A 29 -7.53 -10.04 0.58
N SER A 30 -7.74 -10.40 1.84
CA SER A 30 -6.92 -9.95 2.96
C SER A 30 -5.61 -10.76 3.03
N SER A 31 -4.48 -10.09 3.25
CA SER A 31 -3.16 -10.71 3.41
C SER A 31 -2.40 -10.02 4.53
N LYS A 32 -1.55 -10.77 5.26
CA LYS A 32 -0.69 -10.24 6.32
C LYS A 32 0.19 -9.10 5.82
N VAL A 33 0.67 -9.18 4.58
CA VAL A 33 1.50 -8.15 3.94
C VAL A 33 0.70 -6.86 3.74
N ILE A 34 -0.55 -6.97 3.25
CA ILE A 34 -1.45 -5.82 3.04
C ILE A 34 -1.75 -5.16 4.39
N ILE A 35 -2.06 -5.94 5.42
CA ILE A 35 -2.35 -5.42 6.77
C ILE A 35 -1.13 -4.68 7.33
N ARG A 36 0.08 -5.25 7.22
CA ARG A 36 1.31 -4.61 7.70
C ARG A 36 1.58 -3.29 6.95
N PHE A 37 1.34 -3.28 5.64
CA PHE A 37 1.49 -2.07 4.82
C PHE A 37 0.47 -0.99 5.17
N LEU A 38 -0.80 -1.35 5.36
CA LEU A 38 -1.85 -0.42 5.78
C LEU A 38 -1.56 0.17 7.17
N ARG A 39 -1.02 -0.61 8.12
CA ARG A 39 -0.58 -0.08 9.42
C ARG A 39 0.47 1.01 9.28
N VAL A 40 1.46 0.84 8.40
CA VAL A 40 2.50 1.86 8.16
C VAL A 40 1.90 3.10 7.51
N MET A 41 0.98 2.94 6.56
CA MET A 41 0.25 4.09 5.97
C MET A 41 -0.57 4.85 7.00
N GLN A 42 -1.23 4.14 7.92
CA GLN A 42 -2.04 4.73 8.99
C GLN A 42 -1.16 5.53 9.96
N GLN A 43 -0.01 4.98 10.37
CA GLN A 43 0.95 5.67 11.24
C GLN A 43 1.48 6.97 10.61
N LYS A 44 1.64 6.98 9.28
CA LYS A 44 2.05 8.18 8.53
C LYS A 44 0.90 9.14 8.23
N GLY A 45 -0.34 8.78 8.56
CA GLY A 45 -1.53 9.61 8.36
C GLY A 45 -2.03 9.69 6.91
N TYR A 46 -1.66 8.74 6.04
CA TYR A 46 -2.16 8.69 4.65
C TYR A 46 -3.55 8.06 4.50
N ILE A 47 -3.91 7.20 5.45
CA ILE A 47 -5.23 6.56 5.51
C ILE A 47 -5.83 6.77 6.90
N GLY A 48 -7.15 6.61 7.01
CA GLY A 48 -7.84 6.59 8.29
C GLY A 48 -7.78 5.23 8.97
N GLU A 49 -8.82 4.91 9.72
CA GLU A 49 -8.98 3.60 10.34
C GLU A 49 -9.27 2.53 9.29
N PHE A 50 -8.86 1.30 9.58
CA PHE A 50 -9.20 0.16 8.75
C PHE A 50 -9.66 -1.02 9.62
N GLU A 51 -10.61 -1.77 9.10
CA GLU A 51 -11.21 -2.92 9.76
C GLU A 51 -10.95 -4.18 8.93
N ILE A 52 -10.65 -5.28 9.63
CA ILE A 52 -10.48 -6.59 9.03
C ILE A 52 -11.75 -7.39 9.32
N ILE A 53 -12.46 -7.76 8.27
CA ILE A 53 -13.68 -8.57 8.34
C ILE A 53 -13.29 -9.99 7.93
N ASP A 54 -13.50 -10.95 8.82
CA ASP A 54 -13.30 -12.36 8.51
C ASP A 54 -14.57 -12.95 7.86
N ASP A 55 -14.41 -13.48 6.64
CA ASP A 55 -15.48 -14.14 5.90
C ASP A 55 -15.30 -15.67 5.85
N HIS A 56 -14.41 -16.22 6.68
CA HIS A 56 -13.98 -17.63 6.68
C HIS A 56 -13.45 -18.12 5.32
N ARG A 57 -13.14 -17.19 4.40
CA ARG A 57 -12.60 -17.50 3.07
C ARG A 57 -11.24 -16.83 2.91
N ALA A 58 -11.24 -15.57 2.47
CA ALA A 58 -10.03 -14.84 2.12
C ALA A 58 -9.88 -13.55 2.91
N GLY A 59 -10.83 -13.25 3.79
CA GLY A 59 -10.90 -12.00 4.55
C GLY A 59 -11.16 -10.80 3.65
N LYS A 60 -11.64 -9.72 4.26
CA LYS A 60 -11.92 -8.46 3.61
C LYS A 60 -11.35 -7.35 4.47
N ILE A 61 -10.84 -6.30 3.86
CA ILE A 61 -10.35 -5.14 4.58
C ILE A 61 -11.15 -3.93 4.13
N VAL A 62 -11.77 -3.23 5.07
CA VAL A 62 -12.41 -1.94 4.81
C VAL A 62 -11.47 -0.86 5.30
N VAL A 63 -11.06 0.04 4.40
CA VAL A 63 -10.13 1.13 4.71
C VAL A 63 -10.88 2.46 4.56
N GLN A 64 -10.82 3.31 5.58
CA GLN A 64 -11.31 4.68 5.50
C GLN A 64 -10.28 5.58 4.83
N LEU A 65 -10.76 6.39 3.90
CA LEU A 65 -9.98 7.27 3.04
C LEU A 65 -10.12 8.71 3.54
N ASN A 66 -8.99 9.41 3.68
CA ASN A 66 -8.95 10.76 4.24
C ASN A 66 -8.65 11.84 3.19
N GLY A 67 -8.44 11.45 1.91
CA GLY A 67 -8.19 12.38 0.82
C GLY A 67 -6.74 12.90 0.74
N ARG A 68 -5.82 12.39 1.57
CA ARG A 68 -4.40 12.81 1.58
C ARG A 68 -3.50 11.98 0.65
N LEU A 69 -4.00 10.86 0.16
CA LEU A 69 -3.22 9.95 -0.68
C LEU A 69 -3.20 10.42 -2.15
N ASN A 70 -2.02 10.81 -2.64
CA ASN A 70 -1.84 11.21 -4.04
C ASN A 70 -1.66 10.00 -4.98
N LYS A 71 -0.68 9.15 -4.67
CA LYS A 71 -0.32 7.97 -5.46
C LYS A 71 0.24 6.90 -4.53
N CYS A 72 -0.10 5.66 -4.81
CA CYS A 72 0.48 4.48 -4.19
C CYS A 72 0.61 3.37 -5.24
N GLY A 73 1.60 2.50 -5.09
CA GLY A 73 1.83 1.41 -6.01
C GLY A 73 2.89 0.45 -5.50
N VAL A 74 2.93 -0.74 -6.11
CA VAL A 74 3.96 -1.75 -5.85
C VAL A 74 5.02 -1.65 -6.95
N ILE A 75 6.27 -1.84 -6.57
CA ILE A 75 7.38 -2.00 -7.52
C ILE A 75 7.50 -3.49 -7.84
N SER A 76 7.39 -3.83 -9.13
CA SER A 76 7.49 -5.21 -9.61
C SER A 76 8.47 -5.28 -10.79
N PRO A 77 9.38 -6.27 -10.84
CA PRO A 77 9.66 -7.29 -9.81
C PRO A 77 10.24 -6.67 -8.53
N ARG A 78 10.21 -7.40 -7.41
CA ARG A 78 10.78 -6.94 -6.14
C ARG A 78 12.30 -7.04 -6.20
N PHE A 79 12.96 -5.91 -6.45
CA PHE A 79 14.43 -5.85 -6.55
C PHE A 79 15.08 -5.93 -5.17
N ASN A 80 16.19 -6.65 -5.07
CA ASN A 80 17.06 -6.61 -3.90
C ASN A 80 17.84 -5.29 -3.92
N VAL A 81 17.59 -4.42 -2.94
CA VAL A 81 18.23 -3.10 -2.84
C VAL A 81 19.26 -3.13 -1.73
N LYS A 82 20.51 -2.77 -2.05
CA LYS A 82 21.56 -2.55 -1.05
C LYS A 82 21.41 -1.17 -0.42
N ILE A 83 21.94 -0.99 0.79
CA ILE A 83 21.89 0.30 1.51
C ILE A 83 22.51 1.44 0.67
N GLY A 84 23.58 1.16 -0.09
CA GLY A 84 24.22 2.16 -0.97
C GLY A 84 23.36 2.62 -2.15
N ASP A 85 22.39 1.82 -2.59
CA ASP A 85 21.52 2.16 -3.73
C ASP A 85 20.23 2.87 -3.30
N MET A 86 19.98 3.00 -1.99
CA MET A 86 18.76 3.59 -1.42
C MET A 86 18.51 5.01 -1.91
N GLU A 87 19.57 5.82 -2.01
CA GLU A 87 19.45 7.22 -2.42
C GLU A 87 18.99 7.34 -3.88
N LYS A 88 19.53 6.50 -4.76
CA LYS A 88 19.13 6.43 -6.18
C LYS A 88 17.66 6.05 -6.33
N TRP A 89 17.20 5.06 -5.57
CA TRP A 89 15.78 4.67 -5.58
C TRP A 89 14.87 5.78 -5.03
N THR A 90 15.29 6.43 -3.94
CA THR A 90 14.53 7.52 -3.34
C THR A 90 14.37 8.70 -4.30
N GLN A 91 15.45 9.10 -4.99
CA GLN A 91 15.42 10.17 -5.99
C GLN A 91 14.54 9.84 -7.21
N ASN A 92 14.53 8.58 -7.65
CA ASN A 92 13.74 8.17 -8.81
C ASN A 92 12.24 7.99 -8.50
N LEU A 93 11.91 7.61 -7.27
CA LEU A 93 10.54 7.25 -6.89
C LEU A 93 9.77 8.38 -6.21
N LEU A 94 10.44 9.19 -5.38
CA LEU A 94 9.79 10.25 -4.63
C LEU A 94 9.80 11.55 -5.43
N PRO A 95 8.69 12.31 -5.41
CA PRO A 95 8.62 13.62 -6.07
C PRO A 95 9.52 14.67 -5.40
N SER A 96 9.86 14.50 -4.12
CA SER A 96 10.82 15.35 -3.42
C SER A 96 11.43 14.63 -2.22
N ARG A 97 12.55 15.13 -1.69
CA ARG A 97 13.19 14.57 -0.47
C ARG A 97 12.34 14.75 0.80
N GLN A 98 11.42 15.72 0.80
CA GLN A 98 10.57 16.05 1.95
C GLN A 98 9.16 15.48 1.84
N PHE A 99 8.77 14.89 0.69
CA PHE A 99 7.41 14.45 0.44
C PHE A 99 7.35 13.07 -0.22
N GLY A 100 6.57 12.19 0.41
CA GLY A 100 6.38 10.80 0.01
C GLY A 100 7.28 9.86 0.81
N TYR A 101 6.86 8.60 0.90
CA TYR A 101 7.63 7.56 1.57
C TYR A 101 7.77 6.34 0.67
N VAL A 102 8.96 5.77 0.66
CA VAL A 102 9.20 4.45 0.11
C VAL A 102 9.18 3.47 1.27
N ASP A 103 8.14 2.65 1.34
CA ASP A 103 8.05 1.57 2.32
C ASP A 103 8.72 0.32 1.74
N LEU A 104 9.94 0.07 2.20
CA LEU A 104 10.67 -1.16 1.93
C LEU A 104 10.19 -2.22 2.91
N ILE A 105 9.41 -3.16 2.41
CA ILE A 105 9.12 -4.38 3.16
C ILE A 105 10.38 -5.23 3.08
N ILE A 106 11.22 -5.13 4.11
CA ILE A 106 12.27 -6.12 4.37
C ILE A 106 11.57 -7.40 4.81
N ASP A 107 11.55 -8.39 3.94
CA ASP A 107 11.33 -9.78 4.35
C ASP A 107 12.60 -10.20 5.09
N THR A 108 12.71 -9.82 6.37
CA THR A 108 13.77 -10.34 7.23
C THR A 108 13.49 -11.84 7.39
N ILE A 109 14.40 -12.66 6.86
CA ILE A 109 14.45 -14.10 7.11
C ILE A 109 14.69 -14.33 8.60
#